data_AF-A0A3B9P4V6-F1
#
_entry.id   AF-A0A3B9P4V6-F1
#
_cell.length_a   1.000
_cell.length_b   1.000
_cell.length_c   1.000
_cell.angle_alpha   90.00
_cell.angle_beta   90.00
_cell.angle_gamma   90.00
#
_symmetry.space_group_name_H-M   'P 1'
#
loop_
_entity.id
_entity.type
_entity.pdbx_description
1 polymer ?
#
loop_
_entity_poly.entity_id
_entity_poly.type
_entity_poly.pdbx_seq_one_letter_code
_entity_poly.pdbx_strand_id
1 'polypeptide(L)' 'MSNFTHITPTNFEAEALKLFHWQRKHNAVYGKFCQLLGRDSMDIKRIDQIPFLPVELFKGH' A
#
# COMPACT_ATOMS: atom_id res chain seq x y z
N MET A 1 6.89 11.74 -10.22
CA MET A 1 7.25 11.11 -8.92
C MET A 1 6.86 12.08 -7.83
N SER A 2 6.10 11.66 -6.83
CA SER A 2 5.80 12.50 -5.66
C SER A 2 7.10 12.82 -4.93
N ASN A 3 7.31 14.09 -4.57
CA ASN A 3 8.51 14.52 -3.87
C ASN A 3 8.34 14.17 -2.38
N PHE A 4 9.18 13.26 -1.87
CA PHE A 4 9.07 12.76 -0.49
C PHE A 4 9.60 13.74 0.57
N THR A 5 10.17 14.87 0.15
CA THR A 5 10.77 15.88 1.04
C THR A 5 9.78 16.60 1.96
N HIS A 6 8.47 16.53 1.68
CA HIS A 6 7.43 17.12 2.53
C HIS A 6 6.87 16.17 3.60
N ILE A 7 7.31 14.92 3.64
CA ILE A 7 6.77 13.94 4.58
C ILE A 7 7.39 14.22 5.95
N THR A 8 6.54 14.49 6.91
CA THR A 8 6.86 14.73 8.32
C THR A 8 6.20 13.65 9.17
N PRO A 9 6.64 13.44 10.43
CA PRO A 9 5.97 12.50 11.32
C PRO A 9 4.46 12.76 11.45
N THR A 10 4.02 14.02 11.34
CA THR A 10 2.62 14.40 11.49
C THR A 10 1.73 14.04 10.31
N ASN A 11 2.26 13.95 9.09
CA ASN A 11 1.49 13.64 7.88
C ASN A 11 1.82 12.25 7.29
N PHE A 12 2.77 11.53 7.90
CA PHE A 12 3.27 10.26 7.41
C PHE A 12 2.15 9.23 7.18
N GLU A 13 1.24 9.06 8.14
CA GLU A 13 0.16 8.09 8.04
C GLU A 13 -0.79 8.41 6.88
N ALA A 14 -1.15 9.68 6.70
CA ALA A 14 -2.00 10.12 5.60
C ALA A 14 -1.35 9.88 4.23
N GLU A 15 -0.08 10.23 4.09
CA GLU A 15 0.66 10.00 2.84
C GLU A 15 0.89 8.50 2.58
N ALA A 16 1.13 7.69 3.61
CA ALA A 16 1.26 6.23 3.49
C ALA A 16 -0.04 5.58 3.01
N LEU A 17 -1.19 5.98 3.58
CA LEU A 17 -2.51 5.49 3.15
C LEU A 17 -2.82 5.90 1.71
N LYS A 18 -2.51 7.15 1.35
CA LYS A 18 -2.65 7.64 -0.03
C LYS A 18 -1.79 6.83 -1.01
N LEU A 19 -0.54 6.54 -0.65
CA LEU A 19 0.35 5.69 -1.45
C LEU A 19 -0.22 4.27 -1.57
N PHE A 20 -0.71 3.69 -0.47
CA PHE A 20 -1.33 2.37 -0.47
C PHE A 20 -2.51 2.30 -1.45
N HIS A 21 -3.45 3.26 -1.40
CA HIS A 21 -4.58 3.29 -2.33
C HIS A 21 -4.13 3.41 -3.79
N TRP A 22 -3.11 4.23 -4.05
CA TRP A 22 -2.55 4.36 -5.39
C TRP A 22 -1.90 3.04 -5.85
N GLN A 23 -1.10 2.39 -4.99
CA GLN A 23 -0.42 1.14 -5.30
C GLN A 23 -1.40 0.01 -5.55
N ARG A 24 -2.45 -0.15 -4.73
CA ARG A 24 -3.49 -1.16 -4.96
C ARG A 24 -4.14 -1.01 -6.34
N LYS A 25 -4.36 0.24 -6.79
CA LYS A 25 -5.01 0.52 -8.08
C LYS A 25 -4.07 0.32 -9.27
N HIS A 26 -2.79 0.66 -9.14
CA HIS A 26 -1.86 0.73 -10.28
C HIS A 26 -0.79 -0.38 -10.32
N ASN A 27 -0.55 -1.08 -9.21
CA ASN A 27 0.31 -2.25 -9.17
C ASN A 27 -0.55 -3.51 -9.26
N ALA A 28 -0.59 -4.14 -10.44
CA ALA A 28 -1.44 -5.31 -10.70
C ALA A 28 -1.15 -6.48 -9.73
N VAL A 29 0.12 -6.73 -9.40
CA VAL A 29 0.52 -7.82 -8.49
C VAL A 29 0.02 -7.53 -7.08
N TYR A 30 0.31 -6.34 -6.56
CA TYR A 30 -0.09 -5.97 -5.20
C TYR A 30 -1.60 -5.79 -5.06
N GLY A 31 -2.26 -5.21 -6.08
CA GLY A 31 -3.70 -5.09 -6.15
C GLY A 31 -4.40 -6.45 -6.13
N LYS A 32 -3.90 -7.41 -6.93
CA LYS A 32 -4.42 -8.78 -6.94
C LYS A 32 -4.21 -9.48 -5.61
N PHE A 33 -3.04 -9.32 -4.99
CA PHE A 33 -2.78 -9.84 -3.64
C PHE A 33 -3.79 -9.32 -2.63
N CYS A 34 -4.03 -8.00 -2.60
CA CYS A 34 -4.99 -7.41 -1.67
C CYS A 34 -6.44 -7.87 -1.93
N GLN A 35 -6.82 -8.08 -3.20
CA GLN A 35 -8.13 -8.65 -3.56
C GLN A 35 -8.30 -10.08 -3.04
N LEU A 36 -7.27 -10.93 -3.19
CA LEU A 36 -7.30 -12.32 -2.73
C LEU A 36 -7.41 -12.45 -1.21
N LEU A 37 -6.88 -11.47 -0.46
CA LEU A 37 -7.05 -11.40 0.99
C LEU A 37 -8.45 -10.95 1.44
N GLY A 38 -9.34 -10.57 0.52
CA GLY A 38 -10.68 -10.06 0.85
C GLY A 38 -10.66 -8.71 1.59
N ARG A 39 -9.55 -7.98 1.54
CA ARG A 39 -9.43 -6.64 2.14
C ARG A 39 -9.93 -5.60 1.12
N ASP A 40 -11.09 -4.99 1.37
CA ASP A 40 -11.50 -3.82 0.60
C ASP A 40 -10.64 -2.61 0.98
N SER A 41 -10.22 -1.86 -0.03
CA SER A 41 -9.50 -0.60 0.10
C SER A 41 -10.20 0.41 1.00
N MET A 42 -11.53 0.42 1.03
CA MET A 42 -12.30 1.41 1.80
C MET A 42 -12.26 1.19 3.32
N ASP A 43 -11.90 -0.01 3.77
CA ASP A 43 -11.89 -0.36 5.19
C ASP A 43 -10.55 -0.11 5.89
N ILE A 44 -9.48 0.10 5.12
CA ILE A 44 -8.13 0.36 5.65
C ILE A 44 -7.99 1.86 5.93
N LYS A 45 -8.01 2.21 7.22
CA LYS A 45 -7.93 3.60 7.71
C LYS A 45 -6.68 3.88 8.52
N ARG A 46 -5.87 2.85 8.77
CA ARG A 46 -4.65 2.93 9.56
C ARG A 46 -3.51 2.19 8.88
N ILE A 47 -2.30 2.66 9.12
CA ILE A 47 -1.10 2.10 8.48
C ILE A 47 -0.85 0.63 8.86
N ASP A 48 -1.20 0.23 10.08
CA ASP A 48 -1.08 -1.14 10.61
C ASP A 48 -2.02 -2.15 9.95
N GLN A 49 -3.04 -1.67 9.21
CA GLN A 49 -3.98 -2.51 8.48
C GLN A 49 -3.53 -2.80 7.04
N ILE A 50 -2.46 -2.15 6.56
CA ILE A 50 -1.95 -2.31 5.19
C ILE A 50 -1.39 -3.73 5.01
N PRO A 51 -1.88 -4.52 4.05
CA PRO A 51 -1.35 -5.86 3.80
C PRO A 51 0.11 -5.83 3.33
N PHE A 52 0.98 -6.55 4.02
CA PHE A 52 2.37 -6.71 3.60
C PHE A 52 2.47 -7.77 2.52
N LEU A 53 3.05 -7.40 1.37
CA LEU A 53 3.34 -8.35 0.31
C LEU A 53 4.60 -9.14 0.69
N PRO A 54 4.54 -10.49 0.81
CA PRO A 54 5.71 -11.29 1.14
C PRO A 54 6.86 -11.07 0.15
N VAL A 55 8.06 -10.80 0.65
CA VAL A 55 9.25 -10.58 -0.19
C VAL A 55 9.60 -11.81 -1.05
N GLU A 56 9.15 -12.99 -0.65
CA GLU A 56 9.36 -14.25 -1.36
C GLU A 56 8.70 -14.29 -2.73
N LEU A 57 7.61 -13.54 -2.93
CA LEU A 57 6.96 -13.39 -4.25
C LEU A 57 7.88 -12.74 -5.30
N PHE A 58 8.96 -12.09 -4.88
CA PHE A 58 9.91 -11.44 -5.78
C PHE A 58 11.12 -12.31 -6.15
N LYS A 59 11.26 -13.52 -5.58
CA LYS A 59 12.46 -14.37 -5.75
C LYS A 59 12.45 -15.25 -7.02
N GLY A 60 11.49 -15.07 -7.93
CA GLY A 60 11.22 -16.00 -9.04
C GLY A 60 11.21 -15.42 -10.46
N HIS A 61 11.86 -14.28 -10.70
CA HIS A 61 12.08 -13.76 -12.05
C HIS A 61 13.53 -13.97 -12.50
#